data_AF-A0A1V5DJ83-F1
#
_entry.id   AF-A0A1V5DJ83-F1
#
_cell.length_a   1.000
_cell.length_b   1.000
_cell.length_c   1.000
_cell.angle_alpha   90.00
_cell.angle_beta   90.00
_cell.angle_gamma   90.00
#
_symmetry.space_group_name_H-M   'P 1'
#
loop_
_entity.id
_entity.type
_entity.pdbx_description
1 polymer ?
#
loop_
_entity_poly.entity_id
_entity_poly.type
_entity_poly.pdbx_seq_one_letter_code
_entity_poly.pdbx_strand_id
1 'polypeptide(L)'
;MTRIFFFFVAILMTPFIALGATAQCPRYSVLLEGTTVNFGVTYTERLSAHKTGKGSGFNGRWQIDTFEQISVYPSTIPFTIPPTTDRHDLGNGIWMVSTCTVTGNVVRCATTTHNMAFEVINNKVRMEKTLPWHGKIEGSTMSWKFHLENPIEPTITGTIVEGPREPIQLSIVEPASGGKYRFNYDKPGVLRMSLVANVTPKQYENDVVWSVPELEGSTMSPKPEALRGPQLDVSYTNLPENYSAFGRKKVKATLKVGSCIAEDARDIKVFYSRDAKNNPEGKFYNWFYYWKQTPPARPQGQFVNIEFGGTQFDHCKDFHVPALFKPAYMYKTIHICDLVAKLDNKFSVTVPKVNRTMPATLTTKHYVTTTHIDTFAAIMLHEFLHFNAYHTWREGKSEAQMEADDQDRDGIPDHLEPSMDFRPDTLQTYWGQDPDWKRIGGDEEFLAYETVSTYPIGKYDAYDWGFPGKNWP
;
A
#
# COMPACT_ATOMS: atom_id res chain seq x y z
N MET A 1 -35.43 -6.63 52.63
CA MET A 1 -35.84 -5.48 51.79
C MET A 1 -34.58 -4.74 51.39
N THR A 2 -34.10 -4.98 50.17
CA THR A 2 -32.87 -4.37 49.66
C THR A 2 -33.16 -3.97 48.22
N ARG A 3 -33.37 -2.67 47.99
CA ARG A 3 -33.69 -2.11 46.66
C ARG A 3 -32.38 -1.87 45.91
N ILE A 4 -32.18 -2.58 44.82
CA ILE A 4 -31.10 -2.34 43.85
C ILE A 4 -31.61 -1.30 42.85
N PHE A 5 -31.00 -0.12 42.84
CA PHE A 5 -31.22 0.92 41.84
C PHE A 5 -30.41 0.56 40.57
N PHE A 6 -31.11 0.31 39.46
CA PHE A 6 -30.51 0.24 38.13
C PHE A 6 -30.25 1.66 37.63
N PHE A 7 -28.97 2.06 37.54
CA PHE A 7 -28.55 3.26 36.81
C PHE A 7 -28.51 2.94 35.31
N PHE A 8 -29.44 3.49 34.54
CA PHE A 8 -29.34 3.58 33.09
C PHE A 8 -28.29 4.64 32.74
N VAL A 9 -27.09 4.21 32.33
CA VAL A 9 -26.10 5.10 31.72
C VAL A 9 -26.45 5.24 30.24
N ALA A 10 -27.15 6.32 29.92
CA ALA A 10 -27.33 6.76 28.54
C ALA A 10 -25.98 7.28 28.02
N ILE A 11 -25.25 6.45 27.28
CA ILE A 11 -24.06 6.86 26.52
C ILE A 11 -24.55 7.72 25.36
N LEU A 12 -24.52 9.05 25.55
CA LEU A 12 -24.57 10.02 24.47
C LEU A 12 -23.36 9.78 23.57
N MET A 13 -23.57 9.06 22.47
CA MET A 13 -22.66 9.00 21.34
C MET A 13 -22.58 10.40 20.73
N THR A 14 -21.68 11.24 21.25
CA THR A 14 -21.23 12.42 20.51
C THR A 14 -20.49 11.91 19.27
N PRO A 15 -20.82 12.36 18.05
CA PRO A 15 -20.01 12.04 16.89
C PRO A 15 -18.59 12.48 17.17
N PHE A 16 -17.63 11.56 17.05
CA PHE A 16 -16.22 11.90 17.00
C PHE A 16 -16.06 12.88 15.82
N ILE A 17 -16.00 14.18 16.13
CA ILE A 17 -15.53 15.17 15.18
C ILE A 17 -14.08 14.77 14.93
N ALA A 18 -13.81 14.28 13.73
CA ALA A 18 -12.45 14.06 13.26
C ALA A 18 -11.70 15.39 13.47
N LEU A 19 -10.78 15.40 14.44
CA LEU A 19 -9.98 16.57 14.74
C LEU A 19 -9.15 16.86 13.50
N GLY A 20 -9.56 17.87 12.73
CA GLY A 20 -8.79 18.39 11.60
C GLY A 20 -7.40 18.82 12.06
N ALA A 21 -6.44 18.82 11.15
CA ALA A 21 -5.11 19.31 11.46
C ALA A 21 -5.18 20.83 11.67
N THR A 22 -4.99 21.26 12.91
CA THR A 22 -4.80 22.66 13.28
C THR A 22 -3.33 23.02 13.18
N ALA A 23 -2.97 23.90 12.24
CA ALA A 23 -1.63 24.47 12.19
C ALA A 23 -1.63 25.82 12.92
N GLN A 24 -0.80 25.96 13.95
CA GLN A 24 -0.56 27.26 14.58
C GLN A 24 0.47 28.02 13.74
N CYS A 25 -0.03 28.85 12.83
CA CYS A 25 0.83 29.56 11.88
C CYS A 25 1.64 30.67 12.58
N PRO A 26 2.94 30.81 12.26
CA PRO A 26 3.72 31.94 12.73
C PRO A 26 3.22 33.23 12.08
N ARG A 27 3.07 34.29 12.88
CA ARG A 27 2.55 35.58 12.41
C ARG A 27 3.42 36.21 11.32
N TYR A 28 4.73 35.96 11.32
CA TYR A 28 5.63 36.49 10.30
C TYR A 28 6.54 35.40 9.77
N SER A 29 6.77 35.42 8.46
CA SER A 29 7.65 34.49 7.75
C SER A 29 8.38 35.19 6.61
N VAL A 30 9.48 34.61 6.15
CA VAL A 30 10.25 35.14 5.04
C VAL A 30 10.91 34.00 4.26
N LEU A 31 10.96 34.15 2.93
CA LEU A 31 11.82 33.39 2.04
C LEU A 31 12.87 34.36 1.49
N LEU A 32 14.13 34.12 1.83
CA LEU A 32 15.28 34.89 1.37
C LEU A 32 15.94 34.14 0.21
N GLU A 33 16.28 34.86 -0.85
CA GLU A 33 17.04 34.33 -1.99
C GLU A 33 18.09 35.34 -2.43
N GLY A 34 19.24 34.85 -2.89
CA GLY A 34 20.29 35.67 -3.46
C GLY A 34 21.18 34.83 -4.39
N THR A 35 21.64 35.46 -5.46
CA THR A 35 22.47 34.81 -6.49
C THR A 35 23.69 35.67 -6.82
N THR A 36 24.84 35.02 -6.95
CA THR A 36 26.10 35.59 -7.43
C THR A 36 26.67 34.72 -8.54
N VAL A 37 27.56 35.31 -9.35
CA VAL A 37 28.28 34.57 -10.39
C VAL A 37 29.77 34.80 -10.19
N ASN A 38 30.54 33.71 -10.07
CA ASN A 38 31.99 33.76 -9.96
C ASN A 38 32.63 32.70 -10.86
N PHE A 39 33.61 33.10 -11.68
CA PHE A 39 34.25 32.24 -12.68
C PHE A 39 33.27 31.41 -13.55
N GLY A 40 32.12 32.00 -13.90
CA GLY A 40 31.07 31.35 -14.69
C GLY A 40 30.18 30.37 -13.91
N VAL A 41 30.47 30.10 -12.64
CA VAL A 41 29.60 29.32 -11.75
C VAL A 41 28.56 30.26 -11.16
N THR A 42 27.28 29.90 -11.29
CA THR A 42 26.18 30.61 -10.62
C THR A 42 25.96 29.99 -9.25
N TYR A 43 26.02 30.80 -8.20
CA TYR A 43 25.83 30.37 -6.82
C TYR A 43 24.58 31.03 -6.26
N THR A 44 23.60 30.24 -5.84
CA THR A 44 22.32 30.71 -5.30
C THR A 44 22.11 30.14 -3.89
N GLU A 45 21.75 31.01 -2.96
CA GLU A 45 21.33 30.61 -1.62
C GLU A 45 19.84 30.89 -1.43
N ARG A 46 19.16 29.98 -0.72
CA ARG A 46 17.76 30.08 -0.33
C ARG A 46 17.61 29.76 1.13
N LEU A 47 16.86 30.57 1.86
CA LEU A 47 16.59 30.37 3.27
C LEU A 47 15.13 30.70 3.57
N SER A 48 14.44 29.83 4.30
CA SER A 48 13.12 30.15 4.86
C SER A 48 13.18 30.23 6.38
N ALA A 49 12.44 31.19 6.94
CA ALA A 49 12.39 31.40 8.39
C ALA A 49 11.03 31.97 8.84
N HIS A 50 10.71 31.76 10.11
CA HIS A 50 9.50 32.29 10.73
C HIS A 50 9.72 32.79 12.15
N LYS A 51 8.93 33.78 12.57
CA LYS A 51 9.06 34.41 13.88
C LYS A 51 8.49 33.54 14.99
N THR A 52 9.27 33.33 16.05
CA THR A 52 8.87 32.57 17.26
C THR A 52 8.95 33.40 18.55
N GLY A 53 9.72 34.50 18.57
CA GLY A 53 9.93 35.32 19.77
C GLY A 53 8.85 36.38 20.05
N LYS A 54 8.64 36.72 21.33
CA LYS A 54 7.61 37.67 21.83
C LYS A 54 7.93 39.18 21.65
N GLY A 55 8.66 39.58 20.61
CA GLY A 55 8.96 41.00 20.36
C GLY A 55 7.90 41.72 19.52
N SER A 56 7.85 43.05 19.57
CA SER A 56 6.97 43.87 18.71
C SER A 56 7.48 43.94 17.27
N GLY A 57 6.57 44.05 16.29
CA GLY A 57 6.93 44.12 14.87
C GLY A 57 7.77 42.92 14.43
N PHE A 58 8.93 43.15 13.83
CA PHE A 58 9.86 42.09 13.43
C PHE A 58 10.91 41.70 14.48
N ASN A 59 11.03 42.47 15.57
CA ASN A 59 12.01 42.19 16.63
C ASN A 59 11.69 40.86 17.34
N GLY A 60 12.74 40.14 17.73
CA GLY A 60 12.66 38.86 18.43
C GLY A 60 13.38 37.73 17.71
N ARG A 61 13.14 36.51 18.18
CA ARG A 61 13.71 35.28 17.61
C ARG A 61 12.93 34.81 16.38
N TRP A 62 13.65 34.38 15.36
CA TRP A 62 13.11 33.74 14.16
C TRP A 62 13.76 32.38 13.99
N GLN A 63 12.94 31.34 13.89
CA GLN A 63 13.41 29.99 13.60
C GLN A 63 13.68 29.88 12.10
N ILE A 64 14.85 29.36 11.72
CA ILE A 64 15.12 28.97 10.34
C ILE A 64 14.45 27.62 10.12
N ASP A 65 13.80 27.46 8.97
CA ASP A 65 13.08 26.23 8.60
C ASP A 65 13.89 25.40 7.59
N THR A 66 14.47 26.09 6.60
CA THR A 66 15.33 25.47 5.59
C THR A 66 16.44 26.42 5.18
N PHE A 67 17.61 25.86 4.86
CA PHE A 67 18.68 26.53 4.13
C PHE A 67 19.15 25.63 2.99
N GLU A 68 19.36 26.23 1.83
CA GLU A 68 19.76 25.55 0.61
C GLU A 68 20.76 26.38 -0.19
N GLN A 69 21.74 25.68 -0.75
CA GLN A 69 22.73 26.23 -1.65
C GLN A 69 22.68 25.47 -2.98
N ILE A 70 22.66 26.22 -4.08
CA ILE A 70 22.61 25.70 -5.46
C ILE A 70 23.78 26.30 -6.24
N SER A 71 24.67 25.45 -6.73
CA SER A 71 25.78 25.83 -7.61
C SER A 71 25.55 25.27 -9.00
N VAL A 72 25.49 26.13 -10.02
CA VAL A 72 25.35 25.75 -11.43
C VAL A 72 26.66 26.03 -12.15
N TYR A 73 27.31 24.97 -12.64
CA TYR A 73 28.59 25.04 -13.33
C TYR A 73 28.41 25.28 -14.84
N PRO A 74 29.39 25.89 -15.54
CA PRO A 74 29.33 26.12 -16.99
C PRO A 74 29.24 24.84 -17.83
N SER A 75 29.68 23.70 -17.28
CA SER A 75 29.72 22.41 -17.93
C SER A 75 29.27 21.30 -16.99
N THR A 76 28.84 20.17 -17.57
CA THR A 76 28.45 18.97 -16.83
C THR A 76 29.59 18.50 -15.93
N ILE A 77 29.26 18.13 -14.70
CA ILE A 77 30.23 17.61 -13.74
C ILE A 77 30.53 16.15 -14.12
N PRO A 78 31.79 15.77 -14.41
CA PRO A 78 32.11 14.48 -15.03
C PRO A 78 32.10 13.30 -14.06
N PHE A 79 31.61 13.49 -12.83
CA PHE A 79 31.59 12.46 -11.79
C PHE A 79 30.30 12.53 -10.97
N THR A 80 29.82 11.36 -10.57
CA THR A 80 28.68 11.22 -9.66
C THR A 80 29.18 11.35 -8.23
N ILE A 81 28.72 12.37 -7.50
CA ILE A 81 28.95 12.45 -6.05
C ILE A 81 27.79 11.70 -5.39
N PRO A 82 28.03 10.57 -4.69
CA PRO A 82 26.98 9.94 -3.90
C PRO A 82 26.45 10.94 -2.87
N PRO A 83 25.15 10.91 -2.51
CA PRO A 83 24.61 11.85 -1.54
C PRO A 83 25.40 11.79 -0.24
N THR A 84 26.16 12.84 0.06
CA THR A 84 26.87 12.95 1.34
C THR A 84 25.94 13.58 2.35
N THR A 85 25.98 13.10 3.59
CA THR A 85 25.28 13.70 4.72
C THR A 85 26.32 14.09 5.74
N ASP A 86 26.59 15.39 5.84
CA ASP A 86 27.68 15.92 6.66
C ASP A 86 27.14 16.87 7.72
N ARG A 87 27.69 16.78 8.93
CA ARG A 87 27.41 17.72 10.00
C ARG A 87 28.45 18.84 9.98
N HIS A 88 27.98 20.07 9.81
CA HIS A 88 28.79 21.28 9.85
C HIS A 88 28.58 22.00 11.19
N ASP A 89 29.68 22.25 11.91
CA ASP A 89 29.71 23.18 13.05
C ASP A 89 29.98 24.59 12.53
N LEU A 90 29.06 25.52 12.83
CA LEU A 90 29.12 26.92 12.42
C LEU A 90 29.68 27.83 13.53
N GLY A 91 30.11 27.24 14.65
CA GLY A 91 30.60 27.93 15.83
C GLY A 91 29.48 28.40 16.77
N ASN A 92 29.86 28.80 17.99
CA ASN A 92 28.94 29.29 19.03
C ASN A 92 27.79 28.31 19.37
N GLY A 93 28.03 27.01 19.18
CA GLY A 93 27.05 25.95 19.39
C GLY A 93 25.99 25.84 18.29
N ILE A 94 26.15 26.53 17.16
CA ILE A 94 25.27 26.45 16.00
C ILE A 94 25.80 25.37 15.06
N TRP A 95 24.91 24.54 14.54
CA TRP A 95 25.26 23.47 13.61
C TRP A 95 24.14 23.20 12.62
N MET A 96 24.50 22.57 11.51
CA MET A 96 23.57 22.02 10.53
C MET A 96 24.05 20.67 10.02
N VAL A 97 23.12 19.84 9.57
CA VAL A 97 23.38 18.65 8.77
C VAL A 97 22.79 18.93 7.39
N SER A 98 23.59 18.73 6.35
CA SER A 98 23.18 18.96 4.96
C SER A 98 23.33 17.69 4.13
N THR A 99 22.49 17.57 3.11
CA THR A 99 22.61 16.55 2.07
C THR A 99 22.83 17.22 0.73
N CYS A 100 23.87 16.78 0.03
CA CYS A 100 24.22 17.30 -1.29
C CYS A 100 23.92 16.29 -2.41
N THR A 101 23.37 16.76 -3.53
CA THR A 101 23.10 15.94 -4.72
C THR A 101 23.64 16.62 -5.96
N VAL A 102 24.10 15.84 -6.93
CA VAL A 102 24.57 16.32 -8.24
C VAL A 102 23.66 15.81 -9.34
N THR A 103 23.24 16.70 -10.24
CA THR A 103 22.48 16.33 -11.44
C THR A 103 22.93 17.21 -12.60
N GLY A 104 23.58 16.61 -13.60
CA GLY A 104 24.15 17.33 -14.74
C GLY A 104 25.25 18.30 -14.31
N ASN A 105 25.02 19.60 -14.50
CA ASN A 105 25.92 20.68 -14.10
C ASN A 105 25.51 21.37 -12.79
N VAL A 106 24.55 20.81 -12.04
CA VAL A 106 24.00 21.42 -10.83
C VAL A 106 24.41 20.62 -9.58
N VAL A 107 24.98 21.31 -8.60
CA VAL A 107 25.15 20.81 -7.23
C VAL A 107 24.14 21.49 -6.33
N ARG A 108 23.36 20.71 -5.58
CA ARG A 108 22.33 21.20 -4.66
C ARG A 108 22.58 20.63 -3.29
N CYS A 109 22.79 21.48 -2.29
CA CYS A 109 22.98 21.11 -0.89
C CYS A 109 21.87 21.73 -0.05
N ALA A 110 21.12 20.92 0.69
CA ALA A 110 20.02 21.38 1.52
C ALA A 110 20.15 20.84 2.95
N THR A 111 19.77 21.65 3.93
CA THR A 111 19.76 21.25 5.34
C THR A 111 18.66 20.25 5.64
N THR A 112 18.99 19.17 6.34
CA THR A 112 18.03 18.15 6.80
C THR A 112 17.67 18.32 8.27
N THR A 113 18.65 18.68 9.12
CA THR A 113 18.45 19.00 10.54
C THR A 113 19.43 20.08 10.97
N HIS A 114 19.04 20.98 11.87
CA HIS A 114 19.91 22.06 12.37
C HIS A 114 19.34 22.68 13.64
N ASN A 115 20.09 23.58 14.29
CA ASN A 115 19.60 24.43 15.38
C ASN A 115 19.70 25.93 15.09
N MET A 116 19.94 26.30 13.83
CA MET A 116 20.04 27.69 13.39
C MET A 116 18.75 28.49 13.65
N ALA A 117 18.91 29.74 14.09
CA ALA A 117 17.84 30.71 14.31
C ALA A 117 18.40 32.12 14.14
N PHE A 118 17.59 33.06 13.65
CA PHE A 118 17.94 34.47 13.68
C PHE A 118 17.48 35.16 14.96
N GLU A 119 18.24 36.17 15.36
CA GLU A 119 17.86 37.19 16.30
C GLU A 119 17.71 38.52 15.56
N VAL A 120 16.58 39.19 15.79
CA VAL A 120 16.28 40.50 15.21
C VAL A 120 16.11 41.54 16.32
N ILE A 121 16.97 42.57 16.33
CA ILE A 121 16.90 43.68 17.28
C ILE A 121 17.11 44.99 16.54
N ASN A 122 16.17 45.93 16.69
CA ASN A 122 16.23 47.27 16.09
C ASN A 122 16.56 47.22 14.59
N ASN A 123 15.85 46.35 13.86
CA ASN A 123 16.01 46.10 12.42
C ASN A 123 17.39 45.57 11.99
N LYS A 124 18.21 45.06 12.92
CA LYS A 124 19.43 44.31 12.60
C LYS A 124 19.15 42.82 12.76
N VAL A 125 19.73 42.01 11.88
CA VAL A 125 19.54 40.55 11.83
C VAL A 125 20.88 39.86 12.00
N ARG A 126 20.94 38.84 12.84
CA ARG A 126 22.11 37.98 13.02
C ARG A 126 21.70 36.55 13.32
N MET A 127 22.61 35.61 13.14
CA MET A 127 22.44 34.27 13.69
C MET A 127 22.48 34.38 15.23
N GLU A 128 21.59 33.68 15.92
CA GLU A 128 21.45 33.77 17.37
C GLU A 128 22.78 33.47 18.07
N LYS A 129 23.17 34.29 19.06
CA LYS A 129 24.46 34.19 19.79
C LYS A 129 25.72 34.46 18.95
N THR A 130 25.62 35.00 17.73
CA THR A 130 26.80 35.41 16.96
C THR A 130 27.04 36.92 16.98
N LEU A 131 28.27 37.31 16.68
CA LEU A 131 28.67 38.67 16.31
C LEU A 131 29.55 38.55 15.06
N PRO A 132 29.53 39.51 14.13
CA PRO A 132 28.76 40.77 14.10
C PRO A 132 27.29 40.59 13.61
N TRP A 133 26.60 41.69 13.33
CA TRP A 133 25.28 41.69 12.68
C TRP A 133 25.44 41.48 11.17
N HIS A 134 24.78 40.45 10.64
CA HIS A 134 24.98 39.95 9.27
C HIS A 134 23.89 40.39 8.28
N GLY A 135 22.85 41.04 8.79
CA GLY A 135 21.69 41.43 8.01
C GLY A 135 20.94 42.60 8.61
N LYS A 136 19.90 43.05 7.90
CA LYS A 136 19.04 44.16 8.32
C LYS A 136 17.63 43.99 7.78
N ILE A 137 16.70 44.78 8.32
CA ILE A 137 15.34 44.92 7.82
C ILE A 137 15.10 46.36 7.41
N GLU A 138 14.67 46.57 6.16
CA GLU A 138 14.29 47.88 5.63
C GLU A 138 12.86 47.79 5.09
N GLY A 139 11.93 48.50 5.73
CA GLY A 139 10.50 48.30 5.48
C GLY A 139 10.10 46.86 5.87
N SER A 140 9.56 46.11 4.91
CA SER A 140 9.27 44.67 5.04
C SER A 140 10.35 43.77 4.44
N THR A 141 11.45 44.31 3.92
CA THR A 141 12.49 43.51 3.27
C THR A 141 13.55 43.14 4.29
N MET A 142 13.76 41.83 4.48
CA MET A 142 14.88 41.30 5.25
C MET A 142 16.03 40.98 4.30
N SER A 143 17.25 41.34 4.70
CA SER A 143 18.48 40.91 4.05
C SER A 143 19.41 40.24 5.05
N TRP A 144 20.20 39.29 4.57
CA TRP A 144 21.19 38.58 5.37
C TRP A 144 22.33 38.06 4.49
N LYS A 145 23.51 37.86 5.07
CA LYS A 145 24.67 37.28 4.39
C LYS A 145 25.42 36.37 5.35
N PHE A 146 25.77 35.15 4.92
CA PHE A 146 26.41 34.16 5.79
C PHE A 146 27.79 34.63 6.26
N HIS A 147 28.67 34.96 5.32
CA HIS A 147 30.01 35.51 5.60
C HIS A 147 30.17 36.91 5.00
N LEU A 148 30.19 37.94 5.86
CA LEU A 148 30.17 39.35 5.44
C LEU A 148 31.28 39.70 4.43
N GLU A 149 32.49 39.21 4.70
CA GLU A 149 33.69 39.52 3.91
C GLU A 149 33.85 38.63 2.68
N ASN A 150 33.02 37.59 2.49
CA ASN A 150 33.17 36.71 1.35
C ASN A 150 32.61 37.41 0.09
N PRO A 151 33.43 37.72 -0.93
CA PRO A 151 32.95 38.43 -2.13
C PRO A 151 32.11 37.53 -3.05
N ILE A 152 32.14 36.22 -2.85
CA ILE A 152 31.45 35.24 -3.69
C ILE A 152 30.06 34.95 -3.15
N GLU A 153 29.88 34.92 -1.83
CA GLU A 153 28.57 34.64 -1.23
C GLU A 153 27.57 35.78 -1.50
N PRO A 154 26.33 35.45 -1.90
CA PRO A 154 25.29 36.43 -2.15
C PRO A 154 24.79 37.00 -0.83
N THR A 155 24.38 38.27 -0.86
CA THR A 155 23.42 38.76 0.14
C THR A 155 22.05 38.22 -0.27
N ILE A 156 21.45 37.39 0.58
CA ILE A 156 20.08 36.90 0.37
C ILE A 156 19.08 37.96 0.85
N THR A 157 18.01 38.14 0.09
CA THR A 157 16.97 39.14 0.38
C THR A 157 15.58 38.56 0.17
N GLY A 158 14.59 39.07 0.90
CA GLY A 158 13.22 38.63 0.75
C GLY A 158 12.24 39.51 1.52
N THR A 159 10.98 39.46 1.12
CA THR A 159 9.91 40.22 1.78
C THR A 159 9.33 39.39 2.91
N ILE A 160 9.27 39.98 4.10
CA ILE A 160 8.56 39.43 5.25
C ILE A 160 7.07 39.49 4.95
N VAL A 161 6.44 38.32 4.99
CA VAL A 161 4.99 38.16 4.82
C VAL A 161 4.38 37.97 6.21
N GLU A 162 3.33 38.75 6.49
CA GLU A 162 2.49 38.51 7.65
C GLU A 162 1.55 37.33 7.34
N GLY A 163 1.68 36.25 8.11
CA GLY A 163 0.77 35.12 8.07
C GLY A 163 -0.63 35.51 8.56
N PRO A 164 -1.63 34.66 8.32
CA PRO A 164 -2.99 34.93 8.77
C PRO A 164 -3.04 35.16 10.29
N ARG A 165 -3.82 36.17 10.69
CA ARG A 165 -4.06 36.47 12.11
C ARG A 165 -4.85 35.36 12.82
N GLU A 166 -5.63 34.61 12.05
CA GLU A 166 -6.44 33.49 12.50
C GLU A 166 -5.72 32.17 12.24
N PRO A 167 -5.86 31.16 13.12
CA PRO A 167 -5.31 29.83 12.90
C PRO A 167 -5.81 29.21 11.59
N ILE A 168 -4.92 28.52 10.87
CA ILE A 168 -5.32 27.76 9.70
C ILE A 168 -5.73 26.35 10.12
N GLN A 169 -6.89 25.93 9.65
CA GLN A 169 -7.41 24.58 9.83
C GLN A 169 -7.71 23.97 8.47
N LEU A 170 -7.28 22.72 8.27
CA LEU A 170 -7.61 21.90 7.13
C LEU A 170 -8.13 20.55 7.62
N SER A 171 -9.28 20.13 7.10
CA SER A 171 -9.82 18.81 7.39
C SER A 171 -10.45 18.18 6.16
N ILE A 172 -10.03 16.97 5.81
CA ILE A 172 -10.69 16.16 4.78
C ILE A 172 -12.04 15.67 5.32
N VAL A 173 -13.10 16.00 4.60
CA VAL A 173 -14.47 15.52 4.80
C VAL A 173 -14.69 14.24 4.02
N GLU A 174 -14.31 14.23 2.74
CA GLU A 174 -14.33 13.05 1.87
C GLU A 174 -12.97 12.88 1.19
N PRO A 175 -12.39 11.66 1.14
CA PRO A 175 -12.96 10.40 1.59
C PRO A 175 -13.04 10.28 3.12
N ALA A 176 -14.08 9.60 3.63
CA ALA A 176 -14.08 9.15 5.02
C ALA A 176 -12.89 8.21 5.32
N SER A 177 -12.43 8.18 6.57
CA SER A 177 -11.36 7.26 6.98
C SER A 177 -11.81 5.81 6.81
N GLY A 178 -11.02 5.01 6.10
CA GLY A 178 -11.36 3.63 5.73
C GLY A 178 -12.35 3.53 4.56
N GLY A 179 -12.62 4.63 3.85
CA GLY A 179 -13.51 4.67 2.68
C GLY A 179 -13.17 3.60 1.66
N LYS A 180 -14.19 2.88 1.17
CA LYS A 180 -14.04 1.78 0.22
C LYS A 180 -14.42 2.24 -1.19
N TYR A 181 -13.52 2.06 -2.16
CA TYR A 181 -13.73 2.44 -3.55
C TYR A 181 -13.49 1.25 -4.47
N ARG A 182 -14.35 1.07 -5.47
CA ARG A 182 -14.27 -0.07 -6.39
C ARG A 182 -14.30 0.37 -7.84
N PHE A 183 -13.58 -0.35 -8.68
CA PHE A 183 -13.86 -0.34 -10.12
C PHE A 183 -15.22 -0.99 -10.38
N ASN A 184 -15.98 -0.43 -11.31
CA ASN A 184 -17.25 -0.98 -11.75
C ASN A 184 -17.05 -2.20 -12.68
N TYR A 185 -18.15 -2.67 -13.28
CA TYR A 185 -18.16 -3.85 -14.16
C TYR A 185 -18.02 -3.50 -15.65
N ASP A 186 -17.84 -2.22 -15.99
CA ASP A 186 -17.77 -1.75 -17.38
C ASP A 186 -16.45 -2.19 -18.04
N LYS A 187 -16.37 -2.08 -19.38
CA LYS A 187 -15.15 -2.34 -20.15
C LYS A 187 -14.85 -1.13 -21.05
N PRO A 188 -13.87 -0.27 -20.71
CA PRO A 188 -12.96 -0.38 -19.57
C PRO A 188 -13.66 -0.11 -18.22
N GLY A 189 -13.16 -0.73 -17.15
CA GLY A 189 -13.69 -0.50 -15.81
C GLY A 189 -13.32 0.90 -15.29
N VAL A 190 -14.21 1.48 -14.48
CA VAL A 190 -14.05 2.84 -13.94
C VAL A 190 -14.23 2.84 -12.42
N LEU A 191 -13.31 3.51 -11.71
CA LEU A 191 -13.44 3.86 -10.29
C LEU A 191 -13.62 5.37 -10.17
N ARG A 192 -14.51 5.82 -9.28
CA ARG A 192 -14.75 7.25 -9.00
C ARG A 192 -14.61 7.55 -7.51
N MET A 193 -14.00 8.69 -7.20
CA MET A 193 -13.79 9.24 -5.87
C MET A 193 -14.16 10.72 -5.87
N SER A 194 -14.89 11.17 -4.85
CA SER A 194 -15.08 12.59 -4.58
C SER A 194 -14.19 12.99 -3.41
N LEU A 195 -13.50 14.13 -3.56
CA LEU A 195 -12.60 14.68 -2.56
C LEU A 195 -13.17 16.00 -2.07
N VAL A 196 -13.32 16.16 -0.76
CA VAL A 196 -13.87 17.35 -0.14
C VAL A 196 -13.07 17.67 1.10
N ALA A 197 -12.62 18.92 1.24
CA ALA A 197 -11.96 19.42 2.43
C ALA A 197 -12.61 20.73 2.91
N ASN A 198 -12.69 20.87 4.23
CA ASN A 198 -13.05 22.12 4.87
C ASN A 198 -11.78 22.88 5.26
N VAL A 199 -11.80 24.19 5.01
CA VAL A 199 -10.71 25.11 5.33
C VAL A 199 -11.22 26.28 6.15
N THR A 200 -10.47 26.64 7.18
CA THR A 200 -10.65 27.90 7.92
C THR A 200 -9.31 28.62 7.99
N PRO A 201 -9.22 29.90 7.61
CA PRO A 201 -10.27 30.75 7.01
C PRO A 201 -10.66 30.35 5.57
N LYS A 202 -11.93 30.53 5.20
CA LYS A 202 -12.49 30.13 3.89
C LYS A 202 -11.78 30.74 2.67
N GLN A 203 -11.19 31.91 2.79
CA GLN A 203 -10.49 32.57 1.67
C GLN A 203 -9.35 31.72 1.07
N TYR A 204 -8.84 30.73 1.82
CA TYR A 204 -7.77 29.83 1.38
C TYR A 204 -8.27 28.50 0.81
N GLU A 205 -9.59 28.30 0.69
CA GLU A 205 -10.17 27.01 0.28
C GLU A 205 -9.73 26.58 -1.13
N ASN A 206 -9.52 27.55 -2.03
CA ASN A 206 -9.03 27.30 -3.39
C ASN A 206 -7.53 26.97 -3.47
N ASP A 207 -6.79 27.10 -2.36
CA ASP A 207 -5.35 26.81 -2.30
C ASP A 207 -5.04 25.39 -1.82
N VAL A 208 -6.06 24.60 -1.47
CA VAL A 208 -5.90 23.20 -1.10
C VAL A 208 -5.36 22.41 -2.30
N VAL A 209 -4.25 21.71 -2.08
CA VAL A 209 -3.63 20.81 -3.05
C VAL A 209 -3.85 19.37 -2.60
N TRP A 210 -4.35 18.54 -3.51
CA TRP A 210 -4.60 17.13 -3.25
C TRP A 210 -3.47 16.26 -3.78
N SER A 211 -3.11 15.25 -2.98
CA SER A 211 -2.30 14.12 -3.40
C SER A 211 -3.18 12.87 -3.31
N VAL A 212 -3.37 12.24 -4.46
CA VAL A 212 -4.18 11.03 -4.64
C VAL A 212 -3.28 9.89 -5.11
N PRO A 213 -3.63 8.64 -4.77
CA PRO A 213 -2.76 7.51 -5.09
C PRO A 213 -2.68 7.29 -6.61
N GLU A 214 -1.48 7.08 -7.12
CA GLU A 214 -1.30 6.55 -8.46
C GLU A 214 -1.66 5.07 -8.48
N LEU A 215 -2.40 4.65 -9.50
CA LEU A 215 -2.76 3.26 -9.74
C LEU A 215 -2.12 2.86 -11.08
N GLU A 216 -0.94 2.25 -11.02
CA GLU A 216 -0.18 1.85 -12.21
C GLU A 216 -1.04 1.00 -13.17
N GLY A 217 -1.00 1.34 -14.47
CA GLY A 217 -1.87 0.75 -15.49
C GLY A 217 -3.27 1.36 -15.60
N SER A 218 -3.68 2.22 -14.66
CA SER A 218 -4.92 3.01 -14.77
C SER A 218 -4.64 4.44 -15.23
N THR A 219 -5.57 5.02 -15.99
CA THR A 219 -5.53 6.43 -16.36
C THR A 219 -6.35 7.25 -15.37
N MET A 220 -5.68 8.14 -14.63
CA MET A 220 -6.33 9.08 -13.71
C MET A 220 -6.82 10.32 -14.46
N SER A 221 -8.04 10.76 -14.18
CA SER A 221 -8.63 11.98 -14.73
C SER A 221 -9.31 12.77 -13.61
N PRO A 222 -8.64 13.78 -13.04
CA PRO A 222 -9.21 14.66 -12.03
C PRO A 222 -10.01 15.82 -12.64
N LYS A 223 -11.02 16.29 -11.91
CA LYS A 223 -11.83 17.46 -12.27
C LYS A 223 -11.98 18.37 -11.05
N PRO A 224 -11.32 19.54 -11.03
CA PRO A 224 -10.43 20.10 -12.06
C PRO A 224 -9.09 19.36 -12.22
N GLU A 225 -8.42 19.55 -13.36
CA GLU A 225 -7.17 18.85 -13.72
C GLU A 225 -6.00 19.12 -12.74
N ALA A 226 -5.94 20.32 -12.17
CA ALA A 226 -4.82 20.78 -11.34
C ALA A 226 -4.74 20.14 -9.93
N LEU A 227 -5.63 19.19 -9.59
CA LEU A 227 -5.75 18.60 -8.25
C LEU A 227 -5.79 19.65 -7.14
N ARG A 228 -6.50 20.76 -7.39
CA ARG A 228 -6.55 21.93 -6.53
C ARG A 228 -7.99 22.36 -6.27
N GLY A 229 -8.23 22.87 -5.07
CA GLY A 229 -9.51 23.41 -4.63
C GLY A 229 -10.12 22.64 -3.46
N PRO A 230 -11.20 23.16 -2.87
CA PRO A 230 -11.81 22.56 -1.69
C PRO A 230 -12.57 21.27 -2.02
N GLN A 231 -12.99 21.11 -3.27
CA GLN A 231 -13.70 19.97 -3.77
C GLN A 231 -13.24 19.62 -5.19
N LEU A 232 -13.01 18.34 -5.44
CA LEU A 232 -12.77 17.83 -6.79
C LEU A 232 -13.16 16.36 -6.90
N ASP A 233 -13.43 15.91 -8.13
CA ASP A 233 -13.70 14.49 -8.42
C ASP A 233 -12.51 13.86 -9.15
N VAL A 234 -12.19 12.62 -8.80
CA VAL A 234 -11.16 11.82 -9.47
C VAL A 234 -11.78 10.55 -10.02
N SER A 235 -11.51 10.26 -11.29
CA SER A 235 -11.82 8.97 -11.89
C SER A 235 -10.57 8.24 -12.36
N TYR A 236 -10.53 6.92 -12.17
CA TYR A 236 -9.54 6.04 -12.76
C TYR A 236 -10.23 5.14 -13.79
N THR A 237 -9.68 5.08 -14.99
CA THR A 237 -10.17 4.22 -16.08
C THR A 237 -9.11 3.18 -16.44
N ASN A 238 -9.56 1.99 -16.83
CA ASN A 238 -8.77 0.77 -16.94
C ASN A 238 -8.37 0.22 -15.58
N LEU A 239 -8.44 -1.09 -15.42
CA LEU A 239 -7.95 -1.73 -14.21
C LEU A 239 -6.42 -1.85 -14.26
N PRO A 240 -5.73 -1.76 -13.11
CA PRO A 240 -4.31 -2.05 -13.01
C PRO A 240 -3.89 -3.43 -13.53
N GLU A 241 -2.66 -3.56 -14.01
CA GLU A 241 -2.06 -4.85 -14.40
C GLU A 241 -1.69 -5.70 -13.18
N ASN A 242 -1.18 -5.06 -12.12
CA ASN A 242 -0.70 -5.75 -10.93
C ASN A 242 -1.69 -5.67 -9.77
N TYR A 243 -1.86 -6.77 -9.04
CA TYR A 243 -2.70 -6.82 -7.84
C TYR A 243 -2.27 -5.82 -6.75
N SER A 244 -0.98 -5.43 -6.69
CA SER A 244 -0.42 -4.51 -5.70
C SER A 244 -0.96 -3.07 -5.81
N ALA A 245 -1.57 -2.73 -6.95
CA ALA A 245 -2.27 -1.47 -7.15
C ALA A 245 -3.57 -1.38 -6.34
N PHE A 246 -4.13 -2.50 -5.88
CA PHE A 246 -5.31 -2.52 -5.01
C PHE A 246 -4.93 -2.47 -3.52
N GLY A 247 -5.95 -2.43 -2.67
CA GLY A 247 -5.78 -2.44 -1.22
C GLY A 247 -5.71 -1.07 -0.59
N ARG A 248 -5.02 -0.99 0.55
CA ARG A 248 -4.95 0.23 1.35
C ARG A 248 -4.13 1.29 0.62
N LYS A 249 -4.70 2.48 0.45
CA LYS A 249 -4.05 3.66 -0.16
C LYS A 249 -4.30 4.88 0.72
N LYS A 250 -3.63 5.99 0.41
CA LYS A 250 -3.73 7.23 1.17
C LYS A 250 -4.08 8.39 0.25
N VAL A 251 -5.02 9.21 0.68
CA VAL A 251 -5.32 10.52 0.09
C VAL A 251 -4.88 11.59 1.07
N LYS A 252 -4.23 12.65 0.58
CA LYS A 252 -3.73 13.75 1.38
C LYS A 252 -4.21 15.08 0.81
N ALA A 253 -4.58 16.00 1.69
CA ALA A 253 -4.82 17.39 1.37
C ALA A 253 -3.74 18.23 2.08
N THR A 254 -3.16 19.17 1.37
CA THR A 254 -2.16 20.10 1.91
C THR A 254 -2.58 21.53 1.56
N LEU A 255 -2.51 22.42 2.54
CA LEU A 255 -2.74 23.85 2.36
C LEU A 255 -1.48 24.60 2.80
N LYS A 256 -0.92 25.41 1.90
CA LYS A 256 0.24 26.26 2.17
C LYS A 256 -0.13 27.73 2.08
N VAL A 257 0.07 28.48 3.17
CA VAL A 257 -0.17 29.93 3.24
C VAL A 257 1.06 30.61 3.86
N GLY A 258 1.85 31.30 3.04
CA GLY A 258 3.16 31.79 3.46
C GLY A 258 4.09 30.62 3.82
N SER A 259 4.68 30.64 5.03
CA SER A 259 5.41 29.48 5.58
C SER A 259 4.52 28.46 6.29
N CYS A 260 3.22 28.73 6.47
CA CYS A 260 2.33 27.80 7.17
C CYS A 260 1.94 26.65 6.26
N ILE A 261 2.01 25.43 6.79
CA ILE A 261 1.59 24.20 6.11
C ILE A 261 0.61 23.47 7.03
N ALA A 262 -0.63 23.30 6.58
CA ALA A 262 -1.62 22.44 7.21
C ALA A 262 -1.84 21.22 6.32
N GLU A 263 -1.88 20.02 6.91
CA GLU A 263 -2.02 18.78 6.15
C GLU A 263 -2.99 17.83 6.85
N ASP A 264 -3.87 17.21 6.09
CA ASP A 264 -4.72 16.13 6.58
C ASP A 264 -4.66 14.95 5.61
N ALA A 265 -4.85 13.73 6.13
CA ALA A 265 -4.76 12.51 5.35
C ALA A 265 -5.83 11.49 5.74
N ARG A 266 -6.25 10.69 4.77
CA ARG A 266 -7.25 9.64 4.94
C ARG A 266 -6.77 8.36 4.28
N ASP A 267 -6.81 7.27 5.03
CA ASP A 267 -6.61 5.94 4.48
C ASP A 267 -7.90 5.49 3.78
N ILE A 268 -7.75 4.97 2.56
CA ILE A 268 -8.83 4.40 1.76
C ILE A 268 -8.49 2.96 1.37
N LYS A 269 -9.47 2.23 0.86
CA LYS A 269 -9.31 0.88 0.32
C LYS A 269 -9.82 0.82 -1.11
N VAL A 270 -8.98 0.35 -2.03
CA VAL A 270 -9.27 0.25 -3.47
C VAL A 270 -9.48 -1.22 -3.84
N PHE A 271 -10.57 -1.52 -4.56
CA PHE A 271 -11.00 -2.87 -4.91
C PHE A 271 -11.27 -3.01 -6.42
N TYR A 272 -11.13 -4.21 -6.96
CA TYR A 272 -11.60 -4.58 -8.29
C TYR A 272 -12.93 -5.32 -8.22
N SER A 273 -13.74 -5.27 -9.28
CA SER A 273 -14.94 -6.09 -9.44
C SER A 273 -14.54 -7.56 -9.67
N ARG A 274 -14.64 -8.40 -8.63
CA ARG A 274 -14.12 -9.79 -8.60
C ARG A 274 -14.57 -10.61 -9.82
N ASP A 275 -15.86 -10.51 -10.12
CA ASP A 275 -16.55 -11.37 -11.09
C ASP A 275 -16.67 -10.73 -12.50
N ALA A 276 -16.02 -9.58 -12.73
CA ALA A 276 -15.93 -8.99 -14.06
C ALA A 276 -14.76 -9.58 -14.87
N LYS A 277 -14.74 -9.34 -16.18
CA LYS A 277 -13.66 -9.71 -17.13
C LYS A 277 -13.02 -8.47 -17.77
N ASN A 278 -12.88 -7.40 -17.00
CA ASN A 278 -12.38 -6.09 -17.44
C ASN A 278 -10.94 -5.80 -16.96
N ASN A 279 -10.23 -6.81 -16.45
CA ASN A 279 -8.77 -6.79 -16.30
C ASN A 279 -8.07 -6.58 -17.66
N PRO A 280 -6.78 -6.20 -17.66
CA PRO A 280 -6.04 -5.88 -18.89
C PRO A 280 -5.99 -7.00 -19.94
N GLU A 281 -5.93 -8.27 -19.54
CA GLU A 281 -6.00 -9.40 -20.49
C GLU A 281 -7.41 -9.54 -21.09
N GLY A 282 -8.46 -9.25 -20.30
CA GLY A 282 -9.86 -9.30 -20.72
C GLY A 282 -10.38 -10.69 -21.09
N LYS A 283 -9.59 -11.75 -20.86
CA LYS A 283 -9.89 -13.16 -21.17
C LYS A 283 -10.60 -13.88 -20.03
N PHE A 284 -10.10 -13.69 -18.81
CA PHE A 284 -10.56 -14.39 -17.61
C PHE A 284 -11.24 -13.43 -16.63
N TYR A 285 -11.85 -13.99 -15.59
CA TYR A 285 -12.37 -13.19 -14.48
C TYR A 285 -11.24 -12.47 -13.73
N ASN A 286 -11.55 -11.31 -13.16
CA ASN A 286 -10.59 -10.50 -12.42
C ASN A 286 -10.00 -11.26 -11.22
N TRP A 287 -10.80 -12.04 -10.50
CA TRP A 287 -10.28 -12.87 -9.39
C TRP A 287 -9.16 -13.81 -9.85
N PHE A 288 -9.35 -14.50 -10.98
CA PHE A 288 -8.34 -15.43 -11.49
C PHE A 288 -7.10 -14.66 -11.93
N TYR A 289 -7.30 -13.57 -12.67
CA TYR A 289 -6.22 -12.73 -13.17
C TYR A 289 -5.36 -12.12 -12.05
N TYR A 290 -5.96 -11.69 -10.92
CA TYR A 290 -5.22 -11.08 -9.82
C TYR A 290 -4.74 -12.10 -8.79
N TRP A 291 -5.55 -13.07 -8.39
CA TRP A 291 -5.12 -14.08 -7.40
C TRP A 291 -3.98 -14.95 -7.91
N LYS A 292 -3.87 -15.20 -9.23
CA LYS A 292 -2.69 -15.90 -9.82
C LYS A 292 -1.36 -15.18 -9.57
N GLN A 293 -1.40 -13.89 -9.24
CA GLN A 293 -0.21 -13.06 -8.97
C GLN A 293 0.21 -13.10 -7.48
N THR A 294 -0.60 -13.72 -6.62
CA THR A 294 -0.47 -13.67 -5.16
C THR A 294 0.06 -15.00 -4.58
N PRO A 295 0.53 -15.03 -3.32
CA PRO A 295 1.01 -16.26 -2.69
C PRO A 295 0.04 -17.46 -2.70
N PRO A 296 -1.31 -17.31 -2.64
CA PRO A 296 -2.25 -18.40 -2.87
C PRO A 296 -2.00 -19.25 -4.12
N ALA A 297 -1.49 -18.64 -5.20
CA ALA A 297 -1.17 -19.33 -6.44
C ALA A 297 0.21 -20.01 -6.42
N ARG A 298 0.90 -19.97 -5.27
CA ARG A 298 2.19 -20.62 -5.02
C ARG A 298 2.03 -21.56 -3.83
N PRO A 299 1.33 -22.69 -3.98
CA PRO A 299 1.14 -23.65 -2.90
C PRO A 299 2.50 -24.06 -2.34
N GLN A 300 2.64 -23.97 -1.01
CA GLN A 300 3.92 -24.18 -0.29
C GLN A 300 5.11 -23.33 -0.82
N GLY A 301 4.83 -22.20 -1.46
CA GLY A 301 5.85 -21.30 -2.04
C GLY A 301 6.39 -21.75 -3.41
N GLN A 302 5.88 -22.85 -3.98
CA GLN A 302 6.38 -23.39 -5.24
C GLN A 302 5.69 -22.78 -6.46
N PHE A 303 6.42 -22.72 -7.58
CA PHE A 303 5.86 -22.33 -8.88
C PHE A 303 5.27 -23.55 -9.57
N VAL A 304 4.01 -23.43 -9.98
CA VAL A 304 3.29 -24.44 -10.75
C VAL A 304 2.58 -23.75 -11.92
N ASN A 305 2.37 -24.48 -13.01
CA ASN A 305 1.57 -23.97 -14.11
C ASN A 305 0.10 -23.96 -13.70
N ILE A 306 -0.57 -22.84 -13.91
CA ILE A 306 -1.98 -22.63 -13.55
C ILE A 306 -2.72 -22.08 -14.76
N GLU A 307 -3.79 -22.74 -15.14
CA GLU A 307 -4.65 -22.33 -16.24
C GLU A 307 -6.12 -22.23 -15.81
N PHE A 308 -6.89 -21.43 -16.53
CA PHE A 308 -8.32 -21.33 -16.32
C PHE A 308 -9.04 -22.41 -17.15
N GLY A 309 -9.63 -23.40 -16.48
CA GLY A 309 -10.38 -24.50 -17.11
C GLY A 309 -11.82 -24.12 -17.51
N GLY A 310 -12.36 -23.02 -16.98
CA GLY A 310 -13.75 -22.63 -17.25
C GLY A 310 -14.76 -23.70 -16.80
N THR A 311 -15.84 -23.89 -17.56
CA THR A 311 -16.88 -24.90 -17.27
C THR A 311 -16.89 -26.08 -18.24
N GLN A 312 -16.03 -26.07 -19.26
CA GLN A 312 -16.09 -27.02 -20.37
C GLN A 312 -14.81 -27.84 -20.54
N PHE A 313 -13.74 -27.50 -19.84
CA PHE A 313 -12.50 -28.25 -19.89
C PHE A 313 -12.60 -29.51 -19.03
N ASP A 314 -12.57 -30.68 -19.65
CA ASP A 314 -12.42 -31.95 -18.94
C ASP A 314 -13.40 -32.13 -17.76
N HIS A 315 -12.90 -32.51 -16.57
CA HIS A 315 -13.68 -32.63 -15.35
C HIS A 315 -14.25 -31.31 -14.82
N CYS A 316 -13.82 -30.14 -15.33
CA CYS A 316 -14.56 -28.89 -15.07
C CYS A 316 -15.97 -28.89 -15.65
N LYS A 317 -16.38 -29.91 -16.43
CA LYS A 317 -17.79 -30.13 -16.80
C LYS A 317 -18.63 -30.60 -15.61
N ASP A 318 -18.01 -31.33 -14.68
CA ASP A 318 -18.69 -31.90 -13.52
C ASP A 318 -18.89 -30.83 -12.45
N PHE A 319 -20.14 -30.57 -12.04
CA PHE A 319 -20.48 -29.45 -11.15
C PHE A 319 -19.71 -29.45 -9.83
N HIS A 320 -19.29 -30.61 -9.33
CA HIS A 320 -18.61 -30.77 -8.05
C HIS A 320 -17.09 -30.56 -8.10
N VAL A 321 -16.51 -30.36 -9.28
CA VAL A 321 -15.05 -30.27 -9.46
C VAL A 321 -14.65 -28.78 -9.60
N PRO A 322 -13.98 -28.18 -8.58
CA PRO A 322 -13.58 -26.78 -8.61
C PRO A 322 -12.22 -26.55 -9.28
N ALA A 323 -11.40 -27.59 -9.38
CA ALA A 323 -10.15 -27.62 -10.13
C ALA A 323 -9.76 -29.07 -10.43
N LEU A 324 -8.72 -29.25 -11.22
CA LEU A 324 -8.07 -30.53 -11.44
C LEU A 324 -6.59 -30.35 -11.78
N PHE A 325 -5.75 -31.27 -11.36
CA PHE A 325 -4.41 -31.47 -11.90
C PHE A 325 -4.46 -32.42 -13.10
N LYS A 326 -3.84 -32.04 -14.23
CA LYS A 326 -3.75 -32.91 -15.41
C LYS A 326 -2.29 -33.11 -15.85
N PRO A 327 -1.76 -34.35 -15.78
CA PRO A 327 -0.36 -34.61 -16.13
C PRO A 327 -0.09 -34.67 -17.64
N ALA A 328 -1.10 -35.01 -18.46
CA ALA A 328 -0.92 -35.37 -19.88
C ALA A 328 -1.13 -34.22 -20.89
N TYR A 329 -1.66 -33.06 -20.48
CA TYR A 329 -2.04 -31.98 -21.40
C TYR A 329 -1.17 -30.74 -21.21
N MET A 330 -0.48 -30.29 -22.28
CA MET A 330 0.20 -28.99 -22.40
C MET A 330 1.07 -28.56 -21.20
N TYR A 331 1.95 -29.46 -20.73
CA TYR A 331 2.74 -29.32 -19.51
C TYR A 331 1.89 -29.50 -18.24
N LYS A 332 2.42 -30.23 -17.26
CA LYS A 332 1.77 -30.58 -16.00
C LYS A 332 1.18 -29.33 -15.33
N THR A 333 -0.14 -29.21 -15.35
CA THR A 333 -0.86 -27.95 -15.07
C THR A 333 -2.02 -28.19 -14.13
N ILE A 334 -2.21 -27.25 -13.20
CA ILE A 334 -3.41 -27.16 -12.38
C ILE A 334 -4.43 -26.28 -13.13
N HIS A 335 -5.57 -26.86 -13.48
CA HIS A 335 -6.66 -26.14 -14.13
C HIS A 335 -7.70 -25.74 -13.08
N ILE A 336 -7.87 -24.44 -12.88
CA ILE A 336 -8.90 -23.91 -11.98
C ILE A 336 -10.17 -23.70 -12.79
N CYS A 337 -11.25 -24.37 -12.39
CA CYS A 337 -12.54 -24.25 -13.05
C CYS A 337 -13.16 -22.88 -12.77
N ASP A 338 -14.27 -22.59 -13.45
CA ASP A 338 -15.03 -21.35 -13.23
C ASP A 338 -15.69 -21.34 -11.85
N LEU A 339 -14.98 -20.85 -10.83
CA LEU A 339 -15.48 -20.80 -9.44
C LEU A 339 -16.73 -19.93 -9.27
N VAL A 340 -16.97 -18.97 -10.17
CA VAL A 340 -18.20 -18.16 -10.18
C VAL A 340 -19.38 -19.07 -10.47
N ALA A 341 -19.26 -19.90 -11.52
CA ALA A 341 -20.29 -20.86 -11.93
C ALA A 341 -20.39 -22.08 -11.01
N LYS A 342 -19.26 -22.55 -10.45
CA LYS A 342 -19.19 -23.78 -9.63
C LYS A 342 -19.65 -23.60 -8.19
N LEU A 343 -19.48 -22.40 -7.63
CA LEU A 343 -19.70 -22.14 -6.19
C LEU A 343 -20.82 -21.14 -5.94
N ASP A 344 -21.82 -21.10 -6.84
CA ASP A 344 -23.02 -20.23 -6.75
C ASP A 344 -22.69 -18.77 -6.41
N ASN A 345 -21.61 -18.22 -6.98
CA ASN A 345 -21.06 -16.88 -6.68
C ASN A 345 -20.61 -16.64 -5.22
N LYS A 346 -20.76 -17.62 -4.32
CA LYS A 346 -20.38 -17.50 -2.90
C LYS A 346 -18.87 -17.63 -2.72
N PHE A 347 -18.18 -18.31 -3.65
CA PHE A 347 -16.76 -18.68 -3.50
C PHE A 347 -16.54 -19.32 -2.14
N SER A 348 -17.35 -20.31 -1.79
CA SER A 348 -17.28 -21.00 -0.51
C SER A 348 -17.23 -22.49 -0.76
N VAL A 349 -16.30 -23.16 -0.08
CA VAL A 349 -16.14 -24.61 -0.17
C VAL A 349 -16.06 -25.17 1.24
N THR A 350 -16.87 -26.19 1.50
CA THR A 350 -16.88 -26.93 2.77
C THR A 350 -16.33 -28.33 2.51
N VAL A 351 -15.22 -28.66 3.16
CA VAL A 351 -14.54 -29.94 3.00
C VAL A 351 -14.38 -30.66 4.34
N PRO A 352 -14.24 -32.00 4.32
CA PRO A 352 -13.80 -32.77 5.48
C PRO A 352 -12.57 -32.17 6.15
N LYS A 353 -12.58 -32.09 7.47
CA LYS A 353 -11.39 -31.79 8.28
C LYS A 353 -10.80 -33.10 8.76
N VAL A 354 -9.72 -33.55 8.13
CA VAL A 354 -9.09 -34.85 8.36
C VAL A 354 -7.60 -34.70 8.68
N ASN A 355 -7.10 -35.54 9.58
CA ASN A 355 -5.68 -35.63 9.94
C ASN A 355 -5.38 -36.99 10.60
N ARG A 356 -4.51 -37.80 10.00
CA ARG A 356 -4.16 -39.15 10.49
C ARG A 356 -3.48 -39.12 11.86
N THR A 357 -2.75 -38.04 12.18
CA THR A 357 -2.12 -37.84 13.51
C THR A 357 -3.13 -37.43 14.60
N MET A 358 -4.39 -37.18 14.24
CA MET A 358 -5.46 -36.78 15.15
C MET A 358 -6.65 -37.76 15.04
N PRO A 359 -6.66 -38.87 15.81
CA PRO A 359 -7.67 -39.94 15.68
C PRO A 359 -9.13 -39.49 15.79
N ALA A 360 -9.40 -38.40 16.51
CA ALA A 360 -10.75 -37.81 16.60
C ALA A 360 -11.31 -37.41 15.23
N THR A 361 -10.44 -36.96 14.30
CA THR A 361 -10.84 -36.54 12.95
C THR A 361 -11.06 -37.72 11.99
N LEU A 362 -10.71 -38.94 12.41
CA LEU A 362 -10.92 -40.19 11.66
C LEU A 362 -12.16 -40.96 12.12
N THR A 363 -12.77 -40.54 13.23
CA THR A 363 -13.92 -41.22 13.85
C THR A 363 -15.14 -40.31 13.98
N THR A 364 -14.94 -38.99 14.01
CA THR A 364 -16.01 -37.98 14.04
C THR A 364 -15.92 -37.05 12.83
N LYS A 365 -17.07 -36.80 12.19
CA LYS A 365 -17.16 -35.88 11.05
C LYS A 365 -16.96 -34.44 11.49
N HIS A 366 -15.85 -33.85 11.06
CA HIS A 366 -15.57 -32.43 11.19
C HIS A 366 -15.45 -31.81 9.80
N TYR A 367 -15.81 -30.55 9.68
CA TYR A 367 -15.77 -29.82 8.42
C TYR A 367 -15.03 -28.49 8.59
N VAL A 368 -14.36 -28.06 7.53
CA VAL A 368 -13.77 -26.73 7.41
C VAL A 368 -14.39 -26.03 6.21
N THR A 369 -14.82 -24.78 6.40
CA THR A 369 -15.36 -23.96 5.32
C THR A 369 -14.39 -22.82 5.04
N THR A 370 -13.96 -22.71 3.79
CA THR A 370 -13.16 -21.60 3.28
C THR A 370 -14.03 -20.68 2.44
N THR A 371 -13.63 -19.42 2.30
CA THR A 371 -14.35 -18.44 1.47
C THR A 371 -13.39 -17.57 0.65
N HIS A 372 -13.81 -17.10 -0.51
CA HIS A 372 -13.08 -16.17 -1.38
C HIS A 372 -11.64 -16.63 -1.67
N ILE A 373 -10.64 -15.80 -1.40
CA ILE A 373 -9.24 -16.15 -1.67
C ILE A 373 -8.77 -17.40 -0.90
N ASP A 374 -9.35 -17.66 0.27
CA ASP A 374 -9.05 -18.88 1.04
C ASP A 374 -9.56 -20.13 0.31
N THR A 375 -10.69 -20.03 -0.38
CA THR A 375 -11.21 -21.12 -1.21
C THR A 375 -10.28 -21.39 -2.38
N PHE A 376 -9.83 -20.33 -3.07
CA PHE A 376 -8.81 -20.47 -4.11
C PHE A 376 -7.51 -21.10 -3.56
N ALA A 377 -7.03 -20.66 -2.39
CA ALA A 377 -5.84 -21.22 -1.77
C ALA A 377 -5.99 -22.69 -1.36
N ALA A 378 -7.14 -23.07 -0.80
CA ALA A 378 -7.44 -24.45 -0.43
C ALA A 378 -7.48 -25.36 -1.66
N ILE A 379 -8.14 -24.92 -2.73
CA ILE A 379 -8.16 -25.64 -4.01
C ILE A 379 -6.73 -25.78 -4.56
N MET A 380 -5.95 -24.70 -4.58
CA MET A 380 -4.56 -24.76 -5.03
C MET A 380 -3.71 -25.74 -4.23
N LEU A 381 -3.89 -25.82 -2.90
CA LEU A 381 -3.17 -26.77 -2.05
C LEU A 381 -3.60 -28.22 -2.28
N HIS A 382 -4.90 -28.45 -2.50
CA HIS A 382 -5.45 -29.77 -2.82
C HIS A 382 -4.84 -30.30 -4.13
N GLU A 383 -4.96 -29.53 -5.22
CA GLU A 383 -4.42 -29.91 -6.54
C GLU A 383 -2.90 -30.01 -6.55
N PHE A 384 -2.22 -29.23 -5.70
CA PHE A 384 -0.78 -29.32 -5.55
C PHE A 384 -0.32 -30.63 -4.93
N LEU A 385 -1.15 -31.28 -4.12
CA LEU A 385 -0.82 -32.62 -3.67
C LEU A 385 -0.83 -33.59 -4.85
N HIS A 386 -1.87 -33.60 -5.69
CA HIS A 386 -1.91 -34.46 -6.88
C HIS A 386 -0.74 -34.19 -7.82
N PHE A 387 -0.36 -32.92 -7.97
CA PHE A 387 0.85 -32.53 -8.66
C PHE A 387 2.09 -33.23 -8.04
N ASN A 388 2.29 -33.12 -6.73
CA ASN A 388 3.45 -33.74 -6.07
C ASN A 388 3.43 -35.27 -6.11
N ALA A 389 2.29 -35.89 -5.87
CA ALA A 389 2.10 -37.34 -5.94
C ALA A 389 2.49 -37.85 -7.32
N TYR A 390 2.03 -37.21 -8.39
CA TYR A 390 2.43 -37.56 -9.75
C TYR A 390 3.95 -37.46 -9.96
N HIS A 391 4.57 -36.34 -9.56
CA HIS A 391 6.02 -36.15 -9.76
C HIS A 391 6.88 -37.09 -8.92
N THR A 392 6.40 -37.48 -7.74
CA THR A 392 7.16 -38.32 -6.82
C THR A 392 6.98 -39.80 -7.15
N TRP A 393 5.79 -40.20 -7.55
CA TRP A 393 5.42 -41.62 -7.64
C TRP A 393 5.15 -42.12 -9.05
N ARG A 394 4.76 -41.28 -10.00
CA ARG A 394 4.27 -41.71 -11.32
C ARG A 394 5.09 -41.21 -12.50
N GLU A 395 5.82 -40.10 -12.33
CA GLU A 395 6.59 -39.51 -13.41
C GLU A 395 7.63 -40.49 -13.99
N GLY A 396 7.59 -40.67 -15.31
CA GLY A 396 8.50 -41.56 -16.03
C GLY A 396 8.10 -43.04 -16.02
N LYS A 397 7.03 -43.43 -15.31
CA LYS A 397 6.50 -44.79 -15.33
C LYS A 397 5.50 -44.99 -16.49
N SER A 398 5.46 -46.19 -17.05
CA SER A 398 4.39 -46.60 -17.96
C SER A 398 3.11 -46.92 -17.18
N GLU A 399 1.97 -46.97 -17.87
CA GLU A 399 0.68 -47.35 -17.26
C GLU A 399 0.75 -48.72 -16.56
N ALA A 400 1.33 -49.72 -17.21
CA ALA A 400 1.53 -51.05 -16.63
C ALA A 400 2.45 -51.04 -15.39
N GLN A 401 3.44 -50.14 -15.33
CA GLN A 401 4.27 -49.99 -14.13
C GLN A 401 3.52 -49.31 -13.00
N MET A 402 2.65 -48.33 -13.29
CA MET A 402 1.81 -47.68 -12.29
C MET A 402 0.78 -48.67 -11.71
N GLU A 403 0.07 -49.41 -12.56
CA GLU A 403 -0.91 -50.42 -12.12
C GLU A 403 -0.29 -51.57 -11.32
N ALA A 404 1.00 -51.87 -11.52
CA ALA A 404 1.71 -52.89 -10.76
C ALA A 404 2.23 -52.38 -9.41
N ASP A 405 2.40 -51.07 -9.25
CA ASP A 405 2.92 -50.42 -8.05
C ASP A 405 1.82 -49.90 -7.12
N ASP A 406 0.59 -49.76 -7.64
CA ASP A 406 -0.65 -49.31 -6.96
C ASP A 406 -1.80 -50.22 -7.44
N GLN A 407 -2.03 -51.34 -6.72
CA GLN A 407 -2.94 -52.39 -7.18
C GLN A 407 -4.41 -52.08 -6.93
N ASP A 408 -4.72 -51.39 -5.85
CA ASP A 408 -6.08 -51.00 -5.50
C ASP A 408 -6.51 -49.67 -6.15
N ARG A 409 -5.57 -48.96 -6.78
CA ARG A 409 -5.76 -47.77 -7.62
C ARG A 409 -6.22 -46.56 -6.81
N ASP A 410 -5.73 -46.44 -5.59
CA ASP A 410 -6.06 -45.34 -4.68
C ASP A 410 -5.17 -44.11 -4.84
N GLY A 411 -4.13 -44.27 -5.64
CA GLY A 411 -3.20 -43.24 -6.05
C GLY A 411 -1.90 -43.19 -5.27
N ILE A 412 -1.70 -44.07 -4.28
CA ILE A 412 -0.47 -44.23 -3.51
C ILE A 412 0.16 -45.58 -3.86
N PRO A 413 1.48 -45.66 -4.11
CA PRO A 413 2.13 -46.96 -4.27
C PRO A 413 1.97 -47.85 -3.03
N ASP A 414 1.55 -49.11 -3.21
CA ASP A 414 1.27 -50.11 -2.16
C ASP A 414 2.40 -50.22 -1.13
N HIS A 415 3.66 -50.09 -1.59
CA HIS A 415 4.85 -50.23 -0.74
C HIS A 415 5.10 -49.02 0.19
N LEU A 416 4.48 -47.87 -0.08
CA LEU A 416 4.58 -46.65 0.73
C LEU A 416 3.47 -46.56 1.77
N GLU A 417 2.31 -47.12 1.47
CA GLU A 417 1.09 -47.01 2.29
C GLU A 417 1.27 -47.35 3.77
N PRO A 418 1.95 -48.46 4.17
CA PRO A 418 2.07 -48.80 5.58
C PRO A 418 2.85 -47.75 6.39
N SER A 419 3.76 -47.01 5.74
CA SER A 419 4.53 -45.95 6.39
C SER A 419 3.74 -44.66 6.60
N MET A 420 2.58 -44.55 5.93
CA MET A 420 1.66 -43.41 6.00
C MET A 420 0.37 -43.74 6.76
N ASP A 421 0.30 -44.90 7.40
CA ASP A 421 -0.89 -45.45 8.07
C ASP A 421 -2.08 -45.71 7.12
N PHE A 422 -1.81 -46.14 5.88
CA PHE A 422 -2.79 -46.63 4.91
C PHE A 422 -2.69 -48.16 4.69
N ARG A 423 -3.69 -48.76 4.04
CA ARG A 423 -3.79 -50.21 3.82
C ARG A 423 -3.62 -50.56 2.33
N PRO A 424 -2.54 -51.27 1.94
CA PRO A 424 -2.17 -51.64 0.55
C PRO A 424 -3.21 -52.36 -0.32
N ASP A 425 -4.33 -52.78 0.26
CA ASP A 425 -5.35 -53.61 -0.37
C ASP A 425 -6.73 -52.94 -0.35
N THR A 426 -6.79 -51.67 0.02
CA THR A 426 -8.02 -50.95 0.27
C THR A 426 -8.00 -49.58 -0.39
N LEU A 427 -8.76 -49.45 -1.49
CA LEU A 427 -8.96 -48.18 -2.21
C LEU A 427 -9.14 -46.94 -1.33
N GLN A 428 -9.82 -47.07 -0.19
CA GLN A 428 -9.99 -45.96 0.74
C GLN A 428 -9.90 -46.49 2.17
N THR A 429 -8.73 -46.37 2.80
CA THR A 429 -8.49 -46.84 4.18
C THR A 429 -9.42 -46.16 5.17
N TYR A 430 -9.57 -44.84 5.06
CA TYR A 430 -10.37 -44.04 5.99
C TYR A 430 -11.69 -43.62 5.35
N TRP A 431 -12.81 -43.93 6.02
CA TRP A 431 -14.17 -43.54 5.62
C TRP A 431 -14.73 -44.22 4.36
N GLY A 432 -14.08 -45.26 3.82
CA GLY A 432 -14.59 -45.97 2.63
C GLY A 432 -15.97 -46.61 2.80
N GLN A 433 -16.43 -46.84 4.02
CA GLN A 433 -17.78 -47.34 4.34
C GLN A 433 -18.79 -46.25 4.71
N ASP A 434 -18.35 -44.99 4.80
CA ASP A 434 -19.22 -43.88 5.19
C ASP A 434 -20.04 -43.40 3.98
N PRO A 435 -21.38 -43.28 4.09
CA PRO A 435 -22.24 -42.92 2.95
C PRO A 435 -21.97 -41.53 2.37
N ASP A 436 -21.49 -40.60 3.19
CA ASP A 436 -21.21 -39.22 2.78
C ASP A 436 -19.77 -39.08 2.27
N TRP A 437 -18.84 -39.87 2.81
CA TRP A 437 -17.38 -39.66 2.63
C TRP A 437 -16.69 -40.74 1.80
N LYS A 438 -17.36 -41.83 1.44
CA LYS A 438 -16.88 -42.76 0.40
C LYS A 438 -16.72 -42.13 -0.99
N ARG A 439 -17.16 -40.88 -1.15
CA ARG A 439 -17.03 -40.08 -2.37
C ARG A 439 -15.76 -39.25 -2.40
N ILE A 440 -14.98 -39.24 -1.32
CA ILE A 440 -13.70 -38.55 -1.25
C ILE A 440 -12.73 -39.11 -2.30
N GLY A 441 -12.82 -40.41 -2.59
CA GLY A 441 -11.93 -41.08 -3.54
C GLY A 441 -10.88 -41.90 -2.81
N GLY A 442 -9.73 -42.11 -3.46
CA GLY A 442 -8.64 -42.93 -2.94
C GLY A 442 -7.89 -42.32 -1.75
N ASP A 443 -6.91 -43.02 -1.21
CA ASP A 443 -6.10 -42.47 -0.11
C ASP A 443 -5.22 -41.28 -0.56
N GLU A 444 -4.90 -41.15 -1.86
CA GLU A 444 -4.30 -39.93 -2.41
C GLU A 444 -5.22 -38.70 -2.24
N GLU A 445 -6.52 -38.86 -2.51
CA GLU A 445 -7.51 -37.79 -2.29
C GLU A 445 -7.65 -37.47 -0.80
N PHE A 446 -7.58 -38.50 0.06
CA PHE A 446 -7.57 -38.29 1.51
C PHE A 446 -6.38 -37.42 1.93
N LEU A 447 -5.18 -37.70 1.43
CA LEU A 447 -4.00 -36.85 1.67
C LEU A 447 -4.23 -35.41 1.18
N ALA A 448 -4.98 -35.21 0.08
CA ALA A 448 -5.25 -33.89 -0.47
C ALA A 448 -6.15 -33.08 0.49
N TYR A 449 -7.19 -33.71 1.03
CA TYR A 449 -8.03 -33.13 2.08
C TYR A 449 -7.30 -32.91 3.41
N GLU A 450 -6.38 -33.80 3.78
CA GLU A 450 -5.52 -33.61 4.95
C GLU A 450 -4.63 -32.37 4.78
N THR A 451 -4.04 -32.19 3.60
CA THR A 451 -3.24 -31.01 3.27
C THR A 451 -4.06 -29.73 3.42
N VAL A 452 -5.29 -29.71 2.88
CA VAL A 452 -6.22 -28.57 3.06
C VAL A 452 -6.59 -28.37 4.52
N SER A 453 -6.74 -29.43 5.30
CA SER A 453 -7.11 -29.35 6.73
C SER A 453 -6.06 -28.64 7.59
N THR A 454 -4.81 -28.58 7.12
CA THR A 454 -3.73 -27.82 7.76
C THR A 454 -3.70 -26.34 7.37
N TYR A 455 -4.51 -25.92 6.38
CA TYR A 455 -4.57 -24.54 5.92
C TYR A 455 -5.15 -23.60 6.99
N PRO A 456 -4.43 -22.54 7.40
CA PRO A 456 -4.98 -21.55 8.31
C PRO A 456 -5.87 -20.57 7.54
N ILE A 457 -7.17 -20.59 7.85
CA ILE A 457 -8.16 -19.64 7.29
C ILE A 457 -7.73 -18.20 7.59
N GLY A 458 -7.85 -17.32 6.58
CA GLY A 458 -7.45 -15.92 6.68
C GLY A 458 -5.96 -15.66 6.44
N LYS A 459 -5.14 -16.70 6.20
CA LYS A 459 -3.71 -16.58 5.90
C LYS A 459 -3.43 -15.58 4.77
N TYR A 460 -4.35 -15.48 3.80
CA TYR A 460 -4.17 -14.66 2.61
C TYR A 460 -5.18 -13.52 2.48
N ASP A 461 -5.91 -13.18 3.55
CA ASP A 461 -6.88 -12.08 3.55
C ASP A 461 -6.25 -10.76 3.10
N ALA A 462 -4.98 -10.51 3.40
CA ALA A 462 -4.26 -9.30 2.99
C ALA A 462 -4.14 -9.12 1.45
N TYR A 463 -4.42 -10.17 0.67
CA TYR A 463 -4.36 -10.17 -0.80
C TYR A 463 -5.74 -10.14 -1.45
N ASP A 464 -6.83 -10.28 -0.69
CA ASP A 464 -8.19 -10.33 -1.24
C ASP A 464 -8.83 -8.96 -1.39
N TRP A 465 -8.51 -8.28 -2.49
CA TRP A 465 -9.07 -6.98 -2.83
C TRP A 465 -10.18 -7.06 -3.90
N GLY A 466 -10.77 -8.24 -4.07
CA GLY A 466 -11.95 -8.42 -4.91
C GLY A 466 -13.21 -7.91 -4.22
N PHE A 467 -14.13 -7.35 -5.00
CA PHE A 467 -15.51 -7.08 -4.61
C PHE A 467 -16.47 -8.01 -5.38
N PRO A 468 -17.23 -8.88 -4.70
CA PRO A 468 -17.19 -9.16 -3.25
C PRO A 468 -15.95 -9.99 -2.85
N GLY A 469 -15.50 -9.89 -1.60
CA GLY A 469 -14.28 -10.57 -1.10
C GLY A 469 -14.05 -10.32 0.40
N LYS A 470 -13.02 -10.93 1.00
CA LYS A 470 -12.75 -10.88 2.46
C LYS A 470 -12.59 -9.48 3.01
N ASN A 471 -11.92 -8.59 2.27
CA ASN A 471 -11.74 -7.20 2.70
C ASN A 471 -12.95 -6.31 2.40
N TRP A 472 -13.99 -6.87 1.77
CA TRP A 472 -15.28 -6.25 1.53
C TRP A 472 -16.41 -7.06 2.23
N PRO A 473 -16.51 -6.99 3.56
CA PRO A 473 -17.68 -7.49 4.27
C PRO A 473 -18.91 -6.64 3.96
#